data_AF-A0A1H3CX11-F1
#
_entry.id   AF-A0A1H3CX11-F1
#
_cell.length_a   1.000
_cell.length_b   1.000
_cell.length_c   1.000
_cell.angle_alpha   90.00
_cell.angle_beta   90.00
_cell.angle_gamma   90.00
#
_symmetry.space_group_name_H-M   'P 1'
#
loop_
_entity.id
_entity.type
_entity.pdbx_description
1 polymer ?
#
loop_
_entity_poly.entity_id
_entity_poly.type
_entity_poly.pdbx_seq_one_letter_code
_entity_poly.pdbx_strand_id
1 'polypeptide(L)'
;MRVSITGLTLLFILMLLSACSSNVDYTPDEIVKTEKSVTAIKRIDDYQIRLKTNLVNEQTAQLLRFQAGLRYVGSESKIEIMHGYDIHRIDLQIDDQSILPPSSSESIAIPTLLTKNEWLEENMELSMNEDQFERMIKSDGDIVLYSYYFEDGRTKVENMTRALSIKMSDIFQ
;
A
#
# COMPACT_ATOMS: atom_id res chain seq x y z
N MET A 1 -26.03 48.72 19.97
CA MET A 1 -24.58 48.58 19.71
C MET A 1 -24.26 47.11 19.52
N ARG A 2 -23.35 46.83 18.59
CA ARG A 2 -23.20 45.55 17.89
C ARG A 2 -22.73 44.45 18.83
N VAL A 3 -23.43 43.33 18.80
CA VAL A 3 -23.05 42.09 19.48
C VAL A 3 -21.82 41.55 18.76
N SER A 4 -20.70 41.42 19.48
CA SER A 4 -19.48 40.77 19.00
C SER A 4 -19.72 39.26 18.82
N ILE A 5 -20.36 38.88 17.71
CA ILE A 5 -20.60 37.49 17.28
C ILE A 5 -19.58 37.11 16.21
N THR A 6 -18.30 37.40 16.43
CA THR A 6 -17.24 37.10 15.45
C THR A 6 -16.16 36.17 16.00
N GLY A 7 -15.91 36.17 17.31
CA GLY A 7 -14.87 35.31 17.90
C GLY A 7 -15.28 33.86 18.10
N LEU A 8 -16.49 33.62 18.62
CA LEU A 8 -16.95 32.27 19.00
C LEU A 8 -17.28 31.40 17.77
N THR A 9 -17.83 32.02 16.73
CA THR A 9 -18.21 31.38 15.46
C THR A 9 -16.97 30.92 14.68
N LEU A 10 -15.88 31.70 14.73
CA LEU A 10 -14.63 31.37 14.03
C LEU A 10 -13.93 30.15 14.65
N LEU A 11 -14.00 29.99 15.98
CA LEU A 11 -13.40 28.87 16.69
C LEU A 11 -14.09 27.53 16.36
N PHE A 12 -15.44 27.54 16.22
CA PHE A 12 -16.20 26.37 15.79
C PHE A 12 -15.92 25.97 14.34
N ILE A 13 -15.73 26.93 13.44
CA ILE A 13 -15.37 26.66 12.03
C ILE A 13 -13.96 26.06 11.93
N LEU A 14 -13.00 26.52 12.75
CA LEU A 14 -11.65 25.95 12.82
C LEU A 14 -11.62 24.52 13.38
N MET A 15 -12.45 24.21 14.38
CA MET A 15 -12.56 22.84 14.92
C MET A 15 -13.24 21.87 13.95
N LEU A 16 -14.14 22.35 13.08
CA LEU A 16 -14.76 21.53 12.04
C LEU A 16 -13.80 21.21 10.88
N LEU A 17 -12.77 22.02 10.65
CA LEU A 17 -11.77 21.80 9.60
C LEU A 17 -10.70 20.74 9.96
N SER A 18 -10.53 20.41 11.25
CA SER A 18 -9.58 19.39 11.69
C SER A 18 -10.12 17.94 11.66
N ALA A 19 -11.37 17.74 11.23
CA ALA A 19 -12.05 16.43 11.34
C ALA A 19 -11.97 15.53 10.10
N CYS A 20 -11.25 15.91 9.04
CA CYS A 20 -11.09 15.07 7.83
C CYS A 20 -9.65 15.07 7.30
N SER A 21 -8.68 14.70 8.13
CA SER A 21 -7.47 14.04 7.62
C SER A 21 -7.62 12.57 7.98
N SER A 22 -8.36 11.83 7.16
CA SER A 22 -8.33 10.37 7.19
C SER A 22 -7.00 9.94 6.58
N ASN A 23 -5.90 10.13 7.31
CA ASN A 23 -4.61 9.60 6.88
C ASN A 23 -4.74 8.08 6.87
N VAL A 24 -4.63 7.52 5.67
CA VAL A 24 -4.71 6.09 5.47
C VAL A 24 -3.43 5.48 6.05
N ASP A 25 -3.57 4.58 7.03
CA ASP A 25 -2.42 3.96 7.67
C ASP A 25 -1.84 2.84 6.80
N TYR A 26 -0.64 3.06 6.28
CA TYR A 26 0.14 2.06 5.51
C TYR A 26 1.19 1.35 6.36
N THR A 27 1.27 1.62 7.67
CA THR A 27 2.29 1.03 8.53
C THR A 27 2.15 -0.49 8.56
N PRO A 28 3.21 -1.27 8.28
CA PRO A 28 3.19 -2.72 8.46
C PRO A 28 3.05 -3.10 9.94
N ASP A 29 2.43 -4.25 10.22
CA ASP A 29 2.43 -4.82 11.56
C ASP A 29 3.79 -5.42 11.92
N GLU A 30 4.52 -5.89 10.91
CA GLU A 30 5.82 -6.54 11.05
C GLU A 30 6.75 -6.16 9.89
N ILE A 31 8.00 -5.85 10.22
CA ILE A 31 9.10 -5.70 9.26
C ILE A 31 10.25 -6.62 9.69
N VAL A 32 10.58 -7.59 8.83
CA VAL A 32 11.69 -8.52 9.02
C VAL A 32 12.82 -8.15 8.06
N LYS A 33 13.99 -7.80 8.62
CA LYS A 33 15.19 -7.50 7.85
C LYS A 33 16.20 -8.64 7.98
N THR A 34 16.81 -9.01 6.87
CA THR A 34 17.90 -10.00 6.78
C THR A 34 19.08 -9.36 6.06
N GLU A 35 20.23 -10.04 6.00
CA GLU A 35 21.40 -9.58 5.24
C GLU A 35 21.14 -9.39 3.73
N LYS A 36 20.04 -9.91 3.19
CA LYS A 36 19.76 -9.91 1.75
C LYS A 36 18.42 -9.32 1.37
N SER A 37 17.49 -9.17 2.31
CA SER A 37 16.11 -8.85 2.00
C SER A 37 15.37 -8.19 3.16
N VAL A 38 14.32 -7.46 2.79
CA VAL A 38 13.30 -6.90 3.68
C VAL A 38 11.97 -7.55 3.35
N THR A 39 11.20 -7.90 4.38
CA THR A 39 9.83 -8.38 4.26
C THR A 39 8.94 -7.60 5.21
N ALA A 40 7.91 -6.93 4.68
CA ALA A 40 6.88 -6.26 5.45
C ALA A 40 5.55 -7.01 5.33
N ILE A 41 4.82 -7.13 6.44
CA ILE A 41 3.53 -7.83 6.52
C ILE A 41 2.52 -6.93 7.24
N LYS A 42 1.31 -6.87 6.71
CA LYS A 42 0.16 -6.21 7.36
C LYS A 42 -1.06 -7.12 7.32
N ARG A 43 -1.75 -7.25 8.45
CA ARG A 43 -3.04 -7.92 8.58
C ARG A 43 -4.16 -6.93 8.34
N ILE A 44 -5.13 -7.35 7.54
CA ILE A 44 -6.33 -6.59 7.21
C ILE A 44 -7.50 -7.56 7.34
N ASP A 45 -8.24 -7.46 8.43
CA ASP A 45 -9.33 -8.37 8.79
C ASP A 45 -8.89 -9.85 8.76
N ASP A 46 -9.48 -10.64 7.85
CA ASP A 46 -9.20 -12.06 7.63
C ASP A 46 -8.09 -12.31 6.60
N TYR A 47 -7.34 -11.27 6.22
CA TYR A 47 -6.28 -11.35 5.22
C TYR A 47 -4.97 -10.80 5.75
N GLN A 48 -3.90 -11.19 5.07
CA GLN A 48 -2.59 -10.58 5.21
C GLN A 48 -2.02 -10.24 3.85
N ILE A 49 -1.43 -9.07 3.76
CA ILE A 49 -0.65 -8.63 2.62
C ILE A 49 0.84 -8.63 3.01
N ARG A 50 1.70 -8.96 2.05
CA ARG A 50 3.15 -9.02 2.24
C ARG A 50 3.87 -8.38 1.08
N LEU A 51 4.87 -7.56 1.38
CA LEU A 51 5.85 -7.09 0.40
C LEU A 51 7.22 -7.61 0.78
N LYS A 52 7.86 -8.35 -0.12
CA LYS A 52 9.25 -8.79 0.03
C LYS A 52 10.10 -8.21 -1.08
N THR A 53 11.28 -7.71 -0.74
CA THR A 53 12.27 -7.22 -1.71
C THR A 53 13.68 -7.48 -1.24
N ASN A 54 14.62 -7.50 -2.19
CA ASN A 54 16.03 -7.61 -1.88
C ASN A 54 16.58 -6.25 -1.47
N LEU A 55 17.67 -6.26 -0.70
CA LEU A 55 18.44 -5.06 -0.46
C LEU A 55 19.10 -4.61 -1.77
N VAL A 56 19.16 -3.30 -2.00
CA VAL A 56 19.68 -2.68 -3.21
C VAL A 56 20.74 -1.66 -2.87
N ASN A 57 21.59 -1.35 -3.84
CA ASN A 57 22.62 -0.32 -3.78
C ASN A 57 22.53 0.58 -5.02
N GLU A 58 23.38 1.60 -5.13
CA GLU A 58 23.35 2.54 -6.27
C GLU A 58 23.41 1.87 -7.65
N GLN A 59 24.09 0.72 -7.78
CA GLN A 59 24.20 0.02 -9.07
C GLN A 59 22.97 -0.83 -9.41
N THR A 60 22.19 -1.23 -8.42
CA THR A 60 21.06 -2.18 -8.60
C THR A 60 19.70 -1.54 -8.34
N ALA A 61 19.65 -0.38 -7.70
CA ALA A 61 18.41 0.26 -7.27
C ALA A 61 17.56 0.86 -8.40
N GLN A 62 18.09 0.98 -9.62
CA GLN A 62 17.30 1.39 -10.79
C GLN A 62 16.26 0.34 -11.20
N LEU A 63 16.45 -0.93 -10.81
CA LEU A 63 15.48 -2.01 -11.04
C LEU A 63 15.13 -2.69 -9.73
N LEU A 64 14.01 -2.29 -9.15
CA LEU A 64 13.49 -2.90 -7.94
C LEU A 64 12.67 -4.14 -8.28
N ARG A 65 12.89 -5.21 -7.51
CA ARG A 65 12.21 -6.50 -7.66
C ARG A 65 11.46 -6.81 -6.38
N PHE A 66 10.18 -7.11 -6.53
CA PHE A 66 9.27 -7.36 -5.42
C PHE A 66 8.61 -8.73 -5.57
N GLN A 67 8.31 -9.34 -4.44
CA GLN A 67 7.33 -10.41 -4.34
C GLN A 67 6.20 -9.92 -3.43
N ALA A 68 5.06 -9.61 -4.05
CA ALA A 68 3.83 -9.29 -3.35
C ALA A 68 3.12 -10.60 -2.98
N GLY A 69 2.41 -10.61 -1.86
CA GLY A 69 1.64 -11.76 -1.43
C GLY A 69 0.34 -11.39 -0.76
N LEU A 70 -0.70 -12.17 -1.04
CA LEU A 70 -1.99 -12.17 -0.35
C LEU A 70 -2.21 -13.53 0.31
N ARG A 71 -2.61 -13.54 1.58
CA ARG A 71 -2.93 -14.76 2.33
C ARG A 71 -4.24 -14.61 3.07
N TYR A 72 -5.13 -15.59 2.94
CA TYR A 72 -6.33 -15.69 3.77
C TYR A 72 -6.01 -16.40 5.10
N VAL A 73 -6.42 -15.79 6.21
CA VAL A 73 -6.18 -16.24 7.59
C VAL A 73 -7.47 -16.28 8.42
N GLY A 74 -8.63 -16.21 7.78
CA GLY A 74 -9.95 -16.27 8.42
C GLY A 74 -10.38 -17.66 8.88
N SER A 75 -11.66 -17.83 9.19
CA SER A 75 -12.19 -19.09 9.75
C SER A 75 -12.21 -20.23 8.74
N GLU A 76 -12.65 -19.97 7.51
CA GLU A 76 -12.93 -20.98 6.49
C GLU A 76 -11.67 -21.66 5.97
N SER A 77 -11.81 -22.88 5.44
CA SER A 77 -10.65 -23.58 4.84
C SER A 77 -10.24 -22.98 3.49
N LYS A 78 -11.20 -22.42 2.76
CA LYS A 78 -11.00 -21.74 1.48
C LYS A 78 -11.99 -20.59 1.34
N ILE A 79 -11.61 -19.57 0.57
CA ILE A 79 -12.48 -18.45 0.20
C ILE A 79 -12.22 -18.06 -1.25
N GLU A 80 -13.26 -17.68 -1.99
CA GLU A 80 -13.11 -17.11 -3.32
C GLU A 80 -13.06 -15.59 -3.23
N ILE A 81 -12.11 -15.01 -3.96
CA ILE A 81 -12.01 -13.56 -4.17
C ILE A 81 -12.15 -13.24 -5.66
N MET A 82 -12.62 -12.03 -5.95
CA MET A 82 -12.64 -11.45 -7.28
C MET A 82 -11.62 -10.33 -7.35
N HIS A 83 -10.80 -10.29 -8.39
CA HIS A 83 -9.79 -9.24 -8.57
C HIS A 83 -9.64 -8.87 -10.04
N GLY A 84 -8.89 -7.78 -10.32
CA GLY A 84 -8.50 -7.35 -11.66
C GLY A 84 -7.51 -8.31 -12.33
N TYR A 85 -6.88 -7.90 -13.43
CA TYR A 85 -5.77 -8.68 -14.00
C TYR A 85 -4.64 -8.89 -12.98
N ASP A 86 -4.21 -7.81 -12.34
CA ASP A 86 -3.26 -7.84 -11.23
C ASP A 86 -4.01 -7.68 -9.90
N ILE A 87 -3.66 -8.49 -8.90
CA ILE A 87 -4.16 -8.31 -7.52
C ILE A 87 -3.43 -7.16 -6.86
N HIS A 88 -2.13 -7.09 -7.09
CA HIS A 88 -1.24 -6.17 -6.43
C HIS A 88 -0.79 -5.04 -7.37
N ARG A 89 -0.57 -3.85 -6.78
CA ARG A 89 0.08 -2.72 -7.44
C ARG A 89 1.14 -2.14 -6.53
N ILE A 90 2.33 -1.92 -7.06
CA ILE A 90 3.35 -1.12 -6.38
C ILE A 90 3.22 0.33 -6.83
N ASP A 91 3.36 1.24 -5.87
CA ASP A 91 3.50 2.66 -6.11
C ASP A 91 4.75 3.19 -5.41
N LEU A 92 5.35 4.24 -5.97
CA LEU A 92 6.43 4.99 -5.33
C LEU A 92 5.91 6.34 -4.94
N GLN A 93 6.02 6.68 -3.66
CA GLN A 93 5.45 7.90 -3.12
C GLN A 93 6.49 8.75 -2.41
N ILE A 94 6.37 10.07 -2.58
CA ILE A 94 7.08 11.07 -1.78
C ILE A 94 6.02 12.03 -1.27
N ASP A 95 6.00 12.30 0.02
CA ASP A 95 4.98 13.14 0.67
C ASP A 95 3.54 12.70 0.31
N ASP A 96 3.27 11.39 0.37
CA ASP A 96 2.00 10.74 0.00
C ASP A 96 1.55 10.94 -1.47
N GLN A 97 2.46 11.39 -2.34
CA GLN A 97 2.19 11.60 -3.77
C GLN A 97 2.96 10.62 -4.64
N SER A 98 2.24 9.95 -5.55
CA SER A 98 2.85 9.06 -6.54
C SER A 98 3.81 9.83 -7.45
N ILE A 99 5.02 9.28 -7.64
CA ILE A 99 6.00 9.74 -8.62
C ILE A 99 6.02 8.87 -9.88
N LEU A 100 5.15 7.87 -9.95
CA LEU A 100 4.96 7.04 -11.13
C LEU A 100 3.94 7.68 -12.06
N PRO A 101 4.06 7.48 -13.39
CA PRO A 101 3.03 7.91 -14.31
C PRO A 101 1.69 7.18 -13.99
N PRO A 102 0.54 7.81 -14.27
CA PRO A 102 -0.74 7.14 -14.15
C PRO A 102 -0.76 5.86 -14.96
N SER A 103 -1.11 4.75 -14.31
CA SER A 103 -1.37 3.48 -14.98
C SER A 103 -2.84 3.10 -14.80
N SER A 104 -3.44 2.62 -15.89
CA SER A 104 -4.76 1.97 -15.89
C SER A 104 -4.57 0.47 -15.96
N SER A 105 -5.27 -0.27 -15.11
CA SER A 105 -5.49 -1.70 -15.30
C SER A 105 -6.91 -1.93 -15.82
N GLU A 106 -7.08 -2.90 -16.72
CA GLU A 106 -8.41 -3.32 -17.14
C GLU A 106 -9.10 -4.05 -15.99
N SER A 107 -10.34 -3.65 -15.71
CA SER A 107 -11.18 -4.27 -14.68
C SER A 107 -11.84 -5.53 -15.24
N ILE A 108 -11.09 -6.64 -15.28
CA ILE A 108 -11.65 -7.98 -15.51
C ILE A 108 -11.91 -8.59 -14.14
N ALA A 109 -13.11 -9.12 -13.89
CA ALA A 109 -13.40 -9.81 -12.64
C ALA A 109 -12.91 -11.26 -12.73
N ILE A 110 -11.70 -11.52 -12.23
CA ILE A 110 -11.07 -12.84 -12.20
C ILE A 110 -11.36 -13.50 -10.85
N PRO A 111 -12.05 -14.67 -10.81
CA PRO A 111 -12.23 -15.44 -9.58
C PRO A 111 -10.95 -16.21 -9.24
N THR A 112 -10.51 -16.10 -7.99
CA THR A 112 -9.37 -16.85 -7.46
C THR A 112 -9.71 -17.46 -6.10
N LEU A 113 -9.50 -18.77 -5.97
CA LEU A 113 -9.71 -19.51 -4.74
C LEU A 113 -8.45 -19.44 -3.86
N LEU A 114 -8.56 -18.84 -2.69
CA LEU A 114 -7.51 -18.83 -1.68
C LEU A 114 -7.69 -20.00 -0.73
N THR A 115 -6.63 -20.78 -0.52
CA THR A 115 -6.56 -21.76 0.58
C THR A 115 -6.06 -21.07 1.84
N LYS A 116 -6.68 -21.37 2.99
CA LYS A 116 -6.27 -20.81 4.28
C LYS A 116 -4.78 -21.03 4.55
N ASN A 117 -4.12 -19.97 5.00
CA ASN A 117 -2.70 -19.89 5.34
C ASN A 117 -1.72 -20.08 4.17
N GLU A 118 -2.19 -20.20 2.93
CA GLU A 118 -1.35 -20.22 1.73
C GLU A 118 -1.18 -18.83 1.14
N TRP A 119 0.02 -18.56 0.59
CA TRP A 119 0.30 -17.29 -0.09
C TRP A 119 -0.05 -17.43 -1.57
N LEU A 120 -0.90 -16.53 -2.05
CA LEU A 120 -0.98 -16.19 -3.46
C LEU A 120 0.09 -15.11 -3.73
N GLU A 121 1.03 -15.39 -4.62
CA GLU A 121 2.23 -14.56 -4.82
C GLU A 121 2.28 -13.99 -6.24
N GLU A 122 2.64 -12.72 -6.37
CA GLU A 122 2.93 -12.04 -7.63
C GLU A 122 4.36 -11.49 -7.58
N ASN A 123 5.16 -11.79 -8.60
CA ASN A 123 6.48 -11.18 -8.77
C ASN A 123 6.33 -9.92 -9.61
N MET A 124 6.88 -8.81 -9.12
CA MET A 124 6.73 -7.50 -9.74
C MET A 124 8.10 -6.85 -9.93
N GLU A 125 8.25 -6.10 -11.01
CA GLU A 125 9.46 -5.34 -11.30
C GLU A 125 9.08 -3.88 -11.51
N LEU A 126 9.89 -2.98 -10.96
CA LEU A 126 9.71 -1.55 -11.15
C LEU A 126 11.06 -0.92 -11.48
N SER A 127 11.10 -0.27 -12.65
CA SER A 127 12.25 0.51 -13.06
C SER A 127 12.07 1.97 -12.66
N MET A 128 13.11 2.57 -12.10
CA MET A 128 13.21 4.00 -11.86
C MET A 128 14.24 4.61 -12.79
N ASN A 129 13.96 5.80 -13.32
CA ASN A 129 15.02 6.62 -13.88
C ASN A 129 15.90 7.22 -12.77
N GLU A 130 17.04 7.78 -13.15
CA GLU A 130 18.02 8.35 -12.21
C GLU A 130 17.40 9.44 -11.32
N ASP A 131 16.65 10.39 -11.91
CA ASP A 131 15.97 11.46 -11.17
C ASP A 131 14.97 10.92 -10.12
N GLN A 132 14.18 9.89 -10.47
CA GLN A 132 13.24 9.24 -9.55
C GLN A 132 13.98 8.56 -8.41
N PHE A 133 15.05 7.82 -8.73
CA PHE A 133 15.85 7.12 -7.75
C PHE A 133 16.52 8.10 -6.76
N GLU A 134 17.17 9.17 -7.26
CA GLU A 134 17.78 10.19 -6.41
C GLU A 134 16.75 10.85 -5.47
N ARG A 135 15.56 11.17 -5.99
CA ARG A 135 14.48 11.76 -5.21
C ARG A 135 13.97 10.82 -4.12
N MET A 136 13.80 9.53 -4.43
CA MET A 136 13.36 8.50 -3.47
C MET A 136 14.37 8.34 -2.34
N ILE A 137 15.67 8.31 -2.65
CA ILE A 137 16.73 8.24 -1.64
C ILE A 137 16.76 9.49 -0.77
N LYS A 138 16.78 10.67 -1.38
CA LYS A 138 16.90 11.95 -0.66
C LYS A 138 15.72 12.22 0.28
N SER A 139 14.52 11.80 -0.13
CA SER A 139 13.29 12.09 0.60
C SER A 139 12.85 10.93 1.50
N ASP A 140 13.60 9.83 1.52
CA ASP A 140 13.20 8.56 2.14
C ASP A 140 11.78 8.15 1.75
N GLY A 141 11.56 8.08 0.43
CA GLY A 141 10.26 7.82 -0.16
C GLY A 141 9.69 6.46 0.21
N ASP A 142 8.38 6.33 0.08
CA ASP A 142 7.62 5.13 0.38
C ASP A 142 7.47 4.24 -0.86
N ILE A 143 7.69 2.94 -0.67
CA ILE A 143 7.29 1.91 -1.61
C ILE A 143 6.01 1.30 -1.08
N VAL A 144 4.89 1.59 -1.74
CA VAL A 144 3.56 1.22 -1.27
C VAL A 144 3.02 0.05 -2.08
N LEU A 145 2.64 -1.03 -1.40
CA LEU A 145 1.92 -2.16 -1.98
C LEU A 145 0.43 -1.95 -1.75
N TYR A 146 -0.34 -1.86 -2.82
CA TYR A 146 -1.80 -1.92 -2.81
C TYR A 146 -2.29 -3.30 -3.23
N SER A 147 -3.38 -3.78 -2.62
CA SER A 147 -4.04 -5.04 -2.99
C SER A 147 -5.52 -4.81 -3.29
N TYR A 148 -5.98 -5.19 -4.48
CA TYR A 148 -7.32 -4.93 -4.99
C TYR A 148 -8.08 -6.23 -5.23
N TYR A 149 -8.95 -6.59 -4.29
CA TYR A 149 -9.83 -7.74 -4.41
C TYR A 149 -11.15 -7.52 -3.66
N PHE A 150 -12.16 -8.32 -3.98
CA PHE A 150 -13.49 -8.32 -3.40
C PHE A 150 -13.89 -9.74 -3.02
N GLU A 151 -14.63 -9.90 -1.93
CA GLU A 151 -15.26 -11.18 -1.58
C GLU A 151 -16.54 -11.36 -2.40
N ASP A 152 -16.79 -12.58 -2.88
CA ASP A 152 -18.04 -12.88 -3.62
C ASP A 152 -19.28 -12.54 -2.75
N GLY A 153 -20.29 -11.93 -3.38
CA GLY A 153 -21.54 -11.51 -2.74
C GLY A 153 -21.52 -10.19 -1.97
N ARG A 154 -20.38 -9.51 -1.80
CA ARG A 154 -20.29 -8.19 -1.14
C ARG A 154 -20.08 -7.07 -2.15
N THR A 155 -21.18 -6.44 -2.58
CA THR A 155 -21.22 -5.42 -3.65
C THR A 155 -20.70 -4.03 -3.26
N LYS A 156 -20.02 -3.86 -2.12
CA LYS A 156 -19.48 -2.57 -1.73
C LYS A 156 -18.05 -2.70 -1.25
N VAL A 157 -17.16 -2.20 -2.09
CA VAL A 157 -15.86 -1.69 -1.70
C VAL A 157 -16.14 -0.44 -0.86
N GLU A 158 -16.37 -0.60 0.44
CA GLU A 158 -15.99 0.50 1.32
C GLU A 158 -14.48 0.66 1.18
N ASN A 159 -14.02 1.91 1.06
CA ASN A 159 -12.64 2.35 0.87
C ASN A 159 -11.72 1.90 2.04
N MET A 160 -11.58 0.60 2.27
CA MET A 160 -10.50 0.05 3.04
C MET A 160 -9.33 -0.03 2.08
N THR A 161 -8.49 0.99 2.11
CA THR A 161 -7.23 0.95 1.38
C THR A 161 -6.40 -0.20 1.93
N ARG A 162 -6.33 -1.30 1.18
CA ARG A 162 -5.56 -2.48 1.58
C ARG A 162 -4.13 -2.29 1.12
N ALA A 163 -3.35 -1.62 1.96
CA ALA A 163 -1.99 -1.27 1.60
C ALA A 163 -1.03 -1.36 2.78
N LEU A 164 0.24 -1.57 2.43
CA LEU A 164 1.37 -1.40 3.34
C LEU A 164 2.48 -0.64 2.63
N SER A 165 3.35 0.03 3.38
CA SER A 165 4.53 0.68 2.84
C SER A 165 5.81 0.23 3.54
N ILE A 166 6.92 0.28 2.80
CA ILE A 166 8.28 0.23 3.34
C ILE A 166 9.04 1.46 2.86
N LYS A 167 10.02 1.90 3.65
CA LYS A 167 10.84 3.06 3.30
C LYS A 167 11.97 2.70 2.36
N MET A 168 12.40 3.65 1.53
CA MET A 168 13.58 3.46 0.70
C MET A 168 14.83 3.17 1.55
N SER A 169 14.96 3.83 2.70
CA SER A 169 16.01 3.56 3.70
C SER A 169 15.94 2.16 4.33
N ASP A 170 14.80 1.46 4.25
CA ASP A 170 14.73 0.07 4.71
C ASP A 170 15.47 -0.88 3.79
N ILE A 171 15.52 -0.57 2.49
CA ILE A 171 16.01 -1.48 1.45
C ILE A 171 17.36 -1.05 0.84
N PHE A 172 17.73 0.21 0.98
CA PHE A 172 18.96 0.77 0.43
C PHE A 172 20.14 0.63 1.40
N GLN A 173 21.28 0.13 0.89
CA GLN A 173 22.53 -0.05 1.63
C GLN A 173 23.72 0.64 0.96
#